data_AF-A0A261EXQ5-F1
#
_entry.id   AF-A0A261EXQ5-F1
#
_cell.length_a   1.000
_cell.length_b   1.000
_cell.length_c   1.000
_cell.angle_alpha   90.00
_cell.angle_beta   90.00
_cell.angle_gamma   90.00
#
_symmetry.space_group_name_H-M   'P 1'
#
loop_
_entity.id
_entity.type
_entity.pdbx_description
1 polymer ?
#
loop_
_entity_poly.entity_id
_entity_poly.type
_entity_poly.pdbx_seq_one_letter_code
_entity_poly.pdbx_strand_id
1 'polypeptide(L)'
;MRSVWRRCSDELPEGGWLVINSAGKIMQETPEGAHVQYSGDVESLIDVGARIRRARVRSGLSQTELGDRLGVSQSMVRHWESSDSHPTDETLGRIRRALDSGLGNRDAGVAAFDGGAALRPQGRMLRTKAGFRRLRIQVGFTQVALAAAVGIKSGMQHGTIDAIVKEWENPGSPREIPEKVWEFLFAMRKRQRDDAAKYVEALVQMHHDVSAPIELTYYRTQPQYEKYSKRSGDCGVYDAMIRLVGDGLEKRGYAVRYVYPEKDIPEATETMEEAMERMGR
;
A
#
# COMPACT_ATOMS: atom_id res chain seq x y z
N MET A 1 11.07 13.30 -14.17
CA MET A 1 12.17 12.31 -14.27
C MET A 1 12.21 11.78 -15.69
N ARG A 2 13.33 11.92 -16.41
CA ARG A 2 13.49 11.27 -17.73
C ARG A 2 13.47 9.76 -17.52
N SER A 3 12.70 9.03 -18.31
CA SER A 3 12.71 7.56 -18.28
C SER A 3 14.11 7.08 -18.67
N VAL A 4 14.76 6.33 -17.79
CA VAL A 4 16.03 5.68 -18.10
C VAL A 4 15.72 4.45 -18.95
N TRP A 5 16.33 4.39 -20.13
CA TRP A 5 16.21 3.29 -21.09
C TRP A 5 17.47 2.43 -21.04
N ARG A 6 17.31 1.11 -21.15
CA ARG A 6 18.39 0.12 -21.13
C ARG A 6 18.31 -0.70 -22.42
N ARG A 7 19.44 -0.87 -23.12
CA ARG A 7 19.55 -1.82 -24.24
C ARG A 7 19.20 -3.24 -23.80
N CYS A 8 18.40 -3.92 -24.60
CA CYS A 8 17.90 -5.26 -24.30
C CYS A 8 17.84 -6.23 -25.49
N SER A 9 18.47 -5.90 -26.62
CA SER A 9 18.67 -6.81 -27.74
C SER A 9 20.04 -6.61 -28.35
N ASP A 10 20.41 -7.56 -29.21
CA ASP A 10 21.45 -7.34 -30.21
C ASP A 10 21.01 -6.29 -31.23
N GLU A 11 21.93 -5.91 -32.12
CA GLU A 11 21.65 -4.95 -33.18
C GLU A 11 20.59 -5.51 -34.15
N LEU A 12 19.62 -4.68 -34.49
CA LEU A 12 18.54 -5.04 -35.41
C LEU A 12 19.02 -4.99 -36.86
N PRO A 13 18.45 -5.80 -37.79
CA PRO A 13 18.83 -5.78 -39.21
C PRO A 13 18.69 -4.40 -39.88
N GLU A 14 17.69 -3.64 -39.47
CA GLU A 14 17.39 -2.27 -39.87
C GLU A 14 18.22 -1.19 -39.13
N GLY A 15 19.15 -1.61 -38.25
CA GLY A 15 19.98 -0.74 -37.44
C GLY A 15 19.35 -0.36 -36.10
N GLY A 16 20.23 -0.02 -35.13
CA GLY A 16 19.81 0.29 -33.77
C GLY A 16 19.53 -0.95 -32.92
N TRP A 17 18.85 -0.78 -31.78
CA TRP A 17 18.58 -1.86 -30.83
C TRP A 17 17.28 -1.64 -30.07
N LEU A 18 16.73 -2.71 -29.51
CA LEU A 18 15.61 -2.60 -28.59
C LEU A 18 16.08 -2.10 -27.24
N VAL A 19 15.32 -1.18 -26.66
CA VAL A 19 15.49 -0.65 -25.32
C VAL A 19 14.26 -0.87 -24.45
N ILE A 20 14.48 -1.15 -23.17
CA ILE A 20 13.45 -1.32 -22.15
C ILE A 20 13.56 -0.23 -21.09
N ASN A 21 12.43 0.31 -20.65
CA ASN A 21 12.39 1.26 -19.54
C ASN A 21 11.94 0.62 -18.21
N SER A 22 11.85 1.46 -17.18
CA SER A 22 11.48 0.99 -15.84
C SER A 22 10.10 0.34 -15.76
N ALA A 23 9.17 0.77 -16.62
CA ALA A 23 7.80 0.28 -16.75
C ALA A 23 7.65 -0.93 -17.69
N GLY A 24 8.75 -1.50 -18.19
CA GLY A 24 8.72 -2.65 -19.09
C GLY A 24 8.25 -2.31 -20.50
N LYS A 25 8.18 -1.03 -20.88
CA LYS A 25 7.91 -0.60 -22.25
C LYS A 25 9.16 -0.85 -23.11
N ILE A 26 8.95 -1.44 -24.28
CA ILE A 26 9.98 -1.65 -25.30
C ILE A 26 9.83 -0.61 -26.40
N MET A 27 10.94 -0.06 -26.85
CA MET A 27 11.06 0.81 -28.03
C MET A 27 12.31 0.40 -28.80
N GLN A 28 12.41 0.76 -30.08
CA GLN A 28 13.66 0.73 -30.82
C GLN A 28 14.38 2.06 -30.62
N GLU A 29 15.66 2.02 -30.28
CA GLU A 29 16.55 3.18 -30.36
C GLU A 29 17.23 3.16 -31.73
N THR A 30 16.97 4.17 -32.55
CA THR A 30 17.61 4.30 -33.86
C THR A 30 19.09 4.69 -33.70
N PRO A 31 19.94 4.52 -34.73
CA PRO A 31 21.33 4.97 -34.68
C PRO A 31 21.50 6.46 -34.33
N GLU A 32 20.51 7.28 -34.63
CA GLU A 32 20.46 8.72 -34.30
C GLU A 32 19.99 8.99 -32.86
N GLY A 33 19.70 7.96 -32.07
CA GLY A 33 19.29 8.04 -30.67
C GLY A 33 17.79 8.31 -30.45
N ALA A 34 16.96 8.19 -31.49
CA ALA A 34 15.50 8.38 -31.37
C ALA A 34 14.81 7.10 -30.88
N HIS A 35 13.84 7.23 -29.96
CA HIS A 35 13.01 6.09 -29.55
C HIS A 35 11.75 6.00 -30.40
N VAL A 36 11.69 4.99 -31.26
CA VAL A 36 10.56 4.71 -32.15
C VAL A 36 9.84 3.41 -31.76
N GLN A 37 8.58 3.29 -32.16
CA GLN A 37 7.81 2.07 -31.90
C GLN A 37 8.32 0.94 -32.81
N TYR A 38 8.65 -0.20 -32.20
CA TYR A 38 9.04 -1.40 -32.92
C TYR A 38 7.81 -2.25 -33.26
N SER A 39 7.68 -2.70 -34.51
CA SER A 39 6.55 -3.52 -34.98
C SER A 39 6.89 -4.99 -35.23
N GLY A 40 8.15 -5.41 -35.07
CA GLY A 40 8.58 -6.80 -35.22
C GLY A 40 8.30 -7.66 -33.99
N ASP A 41 8.76 -8.92 -34.03
CA ASP A 41 8.62 -9.85 -32.91
C ASP A 41 9.59 -9.51 -31.78
N VAL A 42 9.10 -8.71 -30.82
CA VAL A 42 9.88 -8.29 -29.65
C VAL A 42 10.29 -9.48 -28.78
N GLU A 43 9.44 -10.49 -28.59
CA GLU A 43 9.67 -11.52 -27.56
C GLU A 43 10.84 -12.45 -27.88
N SER A 44 11.11 -12.68 -29.18
CA SER A 44 12.26 -13.49 -29.63
C SER A 44 13.58 -12.71 -29.67
N LEU A 45 13.53 -11.38 -29.74
CA LEU A 45 14.70 -10.52 -29.91
C LEU A 45 15.27 -9.98 -28.59
N ILE A 46 14.46 -9.92 -27.53
CA ILE A 46 14.89 -9.35 -26.25
C ILE A 46 15.60 -10.38 -25.36
N ASP A 47 16.56 -9.90 -24.57
CA ASP A 47 17.26 -10.72 -23.60
C ASP A 47 16.35 -11.24 -22.47
N VAL A 48 16.84 -12.27 -21.79
CA VAL A 48 16.15 -12.94 -20.69
C VAL A 48 15.76 -11.95 -19.57
N GLY A 49 16.62 -10.98 -19.25
CA GLY A 49 16.34 -9.99 -18.21
C GLY A 49 15.18 -9.06 -18.58
N ALA A 50 15.08 -8.65 -19.85
CA ALA A 50 13.96 -7.89 -20.36
C ALA A 50 12.66 -8.72 -20.37
N ARG A 51 12.73 -10.02 -20.70
CA ARG A 51 11.58 -10.94 -20.62
C ARG A 51 11.07 -11.06 -19.19
N ILE A 52 11.96 -11.27 -18.22
CA ILE A 52 11.64 -11.33 -16.78
C ILE A 52 10.99 -10.01 -16.34
N ARG A 53 11.61 -8.86 -16.68
CA ARG A 53 11.08 -7.54 -16.31
C ARG A 53 9.68 -7.31 -16.87
N ARG A 54 9.46 -7.62 -18.14
CA ARG A 54 8.15 -7.46 -18.79
C ARG A 54 7.10 -8.37 -18.17
N ALA A 55 7.43 -9.62 -17.93
CA ALA A 55 6.51 -10.55 -17.28
C ALA A 55 6.17 -10.09 -15.85
N ARG A 56 7.18 -9.68 -15.08
CA ARG A 56 6.99 -9.11 -13.73
C ARG A 56 6.07 -7.89 -13.72
N VAL A 57 6.31 -6.93 -14.61
CA VAL A 57 5.51 -5.70 -14.69
C VAL A 57 4.08 -5.99 -15.19
N ARG A 58 3.91 -6.89 -16.17
CA ARG A 58 2.59 -7.36 -16.61
C ARG A 58 1.79 -8.01 -15.47
N SER A 59 2.47 -8.78 -14.62
CA SER A 59 1.88 -9.36 -13.41
C SER A 59 1.69 -8.36 -12.25
N GLY A 60 2.03 -7.08 -12.45
CA GLY A 60 1.87 -6.03 -11.43
C GLY A 60 2.79 -6.19 -10.21
N LEU A 61 3.91 -6.90 -10.35
CA LEU A 61 4.86 -7.16 -9.27
C LEU A 61 6.01 -6.15 -9.30
N SER A 62 6.52 -5.75 -8.13
CA SER A 62 7.81 -5.10 -7.95
C SER A 62 8.94 -6.14 -7.90
N GLN A 63 10.20 -5.71 -8.05
CA GLN A 63 11.35 -6.62 -7.96
C GLN A 63 11.44 -7.31 -6.60
N THR A 64 11.16 -6.58 -5.51
CA THR A 64 11.07 -7.15 -4.16
C THR A 64 9.99 -8.22 -4.08
N GLU A 65 8.82 -7.94 -4.65
CA GLU A 65 7.66 -8.83 -4.53
C GLU A 65 7.82 -10.12 -5.34
N LEU A 66 8.53 -10.05 -6.47
CA LEU A 66 8.98 -11.24 -7.18
C LEU A 66 10.04 -12.00 -6.37
N GLY A 67 10.94 -11.28 -5.71
CA GLY A 67 11.95 -11.85 -4.80
C GLY A 67 11.30 -12.62 -3.65
N ASP A 68 10.35 -12.01 -2.95
CA ASP A 68 9.61 -12.61 -1.83
C ASP A 68 8.90 -13.90 -2.25
N ARG A 69 8.24 -13.90 -3.42
CA ARG A 69 7.59 -15.11 -3.98
C ARG A 69 8.58 -16.22 -4.29
N LEU A 70 9.80 -15.85 -4.66
CA LEU A 70 10.85 -16.79 -5.04
C LEU A 70 11.74 -17.20 -3.86
N GLY A 71 11.60 -16.53 -2.70
CA GLY A 71 12.51 -16.69 -1.57
C GLY A 71 13.92 -16.15 -1.84
N VAL A 72 14.05 -15.09 -2.64
CA VAL A 72 15.33 -14.43 -2.97
C VAL A 72 15.27 -12.92 -2.73
N SER A 73 16.43 -12.26 -2.66
CA SER A 73 16.49 -10.82 -2.45
C SER A 73 16.05 -10.01 -3.68
N GLN A 74 15.58 -8.78 -3.46
CA GLN A 74 15.31 -7.82 -4.53
C GLN A 74 16.55 -7.59 -5.42
N SER A 75 17.73 -7.54 -4.82
CA SER A 75 19.00 -7.39 -5.55
C SER A 75 19.25 -8.53 -6.52
N MET A 76 18.85 -9.76 -6.17
CA MET A 76 18.94 -10.92 -7.05
C MET A 76 18.00 -10.77 -8.25
N VAL A 77 16.76 -10.32 -8.02
CA VAL A 77 15.81 -10.03 -9.11
C VAL A 77 16.30 -8.88 -9.99
N ARG A 78 16.85 -7.82 -9.40
CA ARG A 78 17.45 -6.71 -10.16
C ARG A 78 18.62 -7.20 -11.01
N HIS A 79 19.45 -8.08 -10.47
CA HIS A 79 20.55 -8.70 -11.20
C HIS A 79 20.01 -9.48 -12.40
N TRP A 80 19.01 -10.35 -12.21
CA TRP A 80 18.37 -11.09 -13.31
C TRP A 80 17.75 -10.22 -14.40
N GLU A 81 17.24 -9.03 -14.05
CA GLU A 81 16.65 -8.09 -15.01
C GLU A 81 17.68 -7.21 -15.74
N SER A 82 18.96 -7.31 -15.36
CA SER A 82 20.07 -6.64 -16.04
C SER A 82 20.59 -7.47 -17.22
N SER A 83 21.34 -6.86 -18.14
CA SER A 83 21.93 -7.54 -19.32
C SER A 83 22.88 -8.65 -18.95
N ASP A 84 23.51 -8.55 -17.79
CA ASP A 84 24.74 -9.29 -17.47
C ASP A 84 24.46 -10.55 -16.65
N SER A 85 23.18 -10.93 -16.55
CA SER A 85 22.73 -12.09 -15.80
C SER A 85 22.26 -13.21 -16.72
N HIS A 86 22.74 -14.42 -16.45
CA HIS A 86 22.26 -15.65 -17.07
C HIS A 86 21.64 -16.55 -15.99
N PRO A 87 20.33 -16.38 -15.67
CA PRO A 87 19.65 -17.27 -14.73
C PRO A 87 19.64 -18.70 -15.27
N THR A 88 19.80 -19.69 -14.39
CA THR A 88 19.71 -21.11 -14.77
C THR A 88 18.29 -21.47 -15.23
N ASP A 89 18.15 -22.53 -16.03
CA ASP A 89 16.83 -23.03 -16.47
C ASP A 89 15.91 -23.35 -15.29
N GLU A 90 16.47 -23.89 -14.19
CA GLU A 90 15.73 -24.11 -12.95
C GLU A 90 15.20 -22.79 -12.36
N THR A 91 16.03 -21.76 -12.34
CA THR A 91 15.66 -20.42 -11.87
C THR A 91 14.57 -19.81 -12.75
N LEU A 92 14.70 -19.95 -14.09
CA LEU A 92 13.67 -19.51 -15.03
C LEU A 92 12.34 -20.26 -14.83
N GLY A 93 12.40 -21.57 -14.56
CA GLY A 93 11.23 -22.36 -14.21
C GLY A 93 10.55 -21.88 -12.91
N ARG A 94 11.33 -21.52 -11.89
CA ARG A 94 10.82 -20.93 -10.64
C ARG A 94 10.18 -19.56 -10.87
N ILE A 95 10.84 -18.69 -11.62
CA ILE A 95 10.34 -17.35 -12.00
C ILE A 95 9.00 -17.49 -12.75
N ARG A 96 8.95 -18.38 -13.76
CA ARG A 96 7.72 -18.63 -14.52
C ARG A 96 6.56 -19.07 -13.63
N ARG A 97 6.77 -20.06 -12.75
CA ARG A 97 5.72 -20.50 -11.80
C ARG A 97 5.27 -19.40 -10.84
N ALA A 98 6.20 -18.57 -10.35
CA ALA A 98 5.89 -17.44 -9.47
C ALA A 98 5.09 -16.32 -10.17
N LEU A 99 5.24 -16.20 -11.49
CA LEU A 99 4.49 -15.27 -12.33
C LEU A 99 3.14 -15.85 -12.77
N ASP A 100 3.10 -17.12 -13.18
CA ASP A 100 1.89 -17.84 -13.66
C ASP A 100 0.85 -18.04 -12.55
N SER A 101 1.28 -18.25 -11.30
CA SER A 101 0.39 -18.33 -10.12
C SER A 101 -0.37 -17.01 -9.83
N GLY A 102 -0.06 -15.92 -10.54
CA GLY A 102 -0.80 -14.66 -10.53
C GLY A 102 -1.64 -14.38 -11.79
N LEU A 103 -1.59 -15.24 -12.82
CA LEU A 103 -2.26 -15.05 -14.13
C LEU A 103 -3.64 -15.72 -14.22
N GLY A 104 -4.33 -15.85 -13.09
CA GLY A 104 -5.75 -16.19 -13.05
C GLY A 104 -6.60 -15.04 -13.58
N ASN A 105 -6.76 -15.00 -14.90
CA ASN A 105 -7.79 -14.29 -15.66
C ASN A 105 -7.59 -12.77 -15.85
N ARG A 106 -7.19 -12.37 -17.06
CA ARG A 106 -7.49 -11.07 -17.70
C ARG A 106 -6.90 -11.01 -19.11
N ASP A 107 -7.66 -11.49 -20.09
CA ASP A 107 -7.56 -11.01 -21.46
C ASP A 107 -8.85 -10.26 -21.85
N ALA A 108 -8.63 -9.08 -22.42
CA ALA A 108 -9.44 -8.20 -23.26
C ALA A 108 -10.99 -8.26 -23.26
N GLY A 109 -11.60 -7.07 -23.09
CA GLY A 109 -12.71 -6.64 -23.95
C GLY A 109 -14.05 -6.28 -23.31
N VAL A 110 -14.36 -4.98 -23.38
CA VAL A 110 -15.69 -4.32 -23.55
C VAL A 110 -16.72 -4.33 -22.39
N ALA A 111 -17.08 -3.09 -22.02
CA ALA A 111 -18.31 -2.58 -21.38
C ALA A 111 -19.30 -3.54 -20.69
N ALA A 112 -19.49 -3.33 -19.38
CA ALA A 112 -20.81 -3.09 -18.76
C ALA A 112 -20.60 -2.59 -17.33
N PHE A 113 -21.16 -1.42 -17.04
CA PHE A 113 -21.28 -0.87 -15.69
C PHE A 113 -22.59 -1.45 -15.14
N ASP A 114 -22.54 -2.53 -14.35
CA ASP A 114 -23.70 -2.94 -13.58
C ASP A 114 -23.34 -3.63 -12.27
N GLY A 115 -24.18 -3.37 -11.28
CA GLY A 115 -24.00 -3.67 -9.87
C GLY A 115 -24.03 -5.17 -9.55
N GLY A 116 -23.18 -5.55 -8.59
CA GLY A 116 -23.08 -6.92 -8.10
C GLY A 116 -21.71 -7.14 -7.45
N ALA A 117 -21.51 -6.54 -6.28
CA ALA A 117 -20.23 -6.49 -5.59
C ALA A 117 -19.83 -7.86 -5.01
N ALA A 118 -19.32 -8.75 -5.86
CA ALA A 118 -18.34 -9.74 -5.43
C ALA A 118 -17.03 -8.99 -5.13
N LEU A 119 -16.61 -9.00 -3.87
CA LEU A 119 -15.39 -8.35 -3.40
C LEU A 119 -14.20 -8.72 -4.31
N ARG A 120 -13.75 -7.74 -5.10
CA ARG A 120 -12.46 -7.83 -5.80
C ARG A 120 -11.35 -8.02 -4.75
N PRO A 121 -10.37 -8.92 -4.95
CA PRO A 121 -9.21 -8.97 -4.07
C PRO A 121 -8.57 -7.57 -4.06
N GLN A 122 -8.45 -6.98 -2.87
CA GLN A 122 -8.14 -5.56 -2.69
C GLN A 122 -6.88 -5.15 -3.47
N GLY A 123 -6.97 -4.05 -4.20
CA GLY A 123 -5.87 -3.53 -5.02
C GLY A 123 -4.57 -3.39 -4.22
N ARG A 124 -3.48 -3.93 -4.79
CA ARG A 124 -2.15 -3.88 -4.19
C ARG A 124 -1.63 -2.44 -4.24
N MET A 125 -1.24 -1.92 -3.09
CA MET A 125 -0.67 -0.58 -2.96
C MET A 125 0.83 -0.62 -3.29
N LEU A 126 1.27 0.15 -4.29
CA LEU A 126 2.68 0.29 -4.61
C LEU A 126 3.44 1.04 -3.50
N ARG A 127 4.62 0.54 -3.13
CA ARG A 127 5.46 1.06 -2.04
C ARG A 127 6.32 2.25 -2.47
N THR A 128 5.67 3.36 -2.79
CA THR A 128 6.34 4.63 -3.12
C THR A 128 6.40 5.56 -1.91
N LYS A 129 7.24 6.60 -1.93
CA LYS A 129 7.27 7.63 -0.86
C LYS A 129 5.92 8.35 -0.70
N ALA A 130 5.24 8.63 -1.81
CA ALA A 130 3.89 9.19 -1.79
C ALA A 130 2.87 8.17 -1.23
N GLY A 131 3.02 6.90 -1.58
CA GLY A 131 2.27 5.79 -0.99
C GLY A 131 2.47 5.74 0.52
N PHE A 132 3.71 5.82 0.99
CA PHE A 132 4.04 5.81 2.41
C PHE A 132 3.33 6.93 3.16
N ARG A 133 3.44 8.17 2.66
CA ARG A 133 2.72 9.32 3.22
C ARG A 133 1.21 9.09 3.27
N ARG A 134 0.63 8.61 2.17
CA ARG A 134 -0.80 8.29 2.08
C ARG A 134 -1.21 7.22 3.10
N LEU A 135 -0.40 6.17 3.28
CA LEU A 135 -0.67 5.12 4.25
C LEU A 135 -0.57 5.62 5.69
N ARG A 136 0.49 6.38 6.03
CA ARG A 136 0.66 6.99 7.35
C ARG A 136 -0.54 7.86 7.72
N ILE A 137 -0.93 8.78 6.81
CA ILE A 137 -2.07 9.67 7.04
C ILE A 137 -3.37 8.86 7.17
N GLN A 138 -3.55 7.82 6.33
CA GLN A 138 -4.74 6.97 6.43
C GLN A 138 -4.86 6.32 7.80
N VAL A 139 -3.77 5.78 8.35
CA VAL A 139 -3.80 5.13 9.67
C VAL A 139 -3.77 6.13 10.82
N GLY A 140 -3.73 7.43 10.55
CA GLY A 140 -3.91 8.49 11.56
C GLY A 140 -2.63 8.98 12.24
N PHE A 141 -1.46 8.43 11.91
CA PHE A 141 -0.22 8.88 12.53
C PHE A 141 0.21 10.25 12.03
N THR A 142 0.70 11.11 12.92
CA THR A 142 1.57 12.25 12.55
C THR A 142 2.99 11.76 12.22
N GLN A 143 3.84 12.61 11.64
CA GLN A 143 5.25 12.24 11.40
C GLN A 143 5.98 11.94 12.73
N VAL A 144 5.72 12.75 13.76
CA VAL A 144 6.30 12.61 15.11
C VAL A 144 5.77 11.36 15.80
N ALA A 145 4.46 11.13 15.75
CA ALA A 145 3.84 9.96 16.38
C ALA A 145 4.31 8.65 15.74
N LEU A 146 4.44 8.61 14.41
CA LEU A 146 5.01 7.44 13.73
C LEU A 146 6.45 7.19 14.18
N ALA A 147 7.27 8.24 14.21
CA ALA A 147 8.65 8.20 14.66
C ALA A 147 8.78 7.61 16.08
N ALA A 148 7.93 8.03 17.01
CA ALA A 148 7.87 7.48 18.37
C ALA A 148 7.43 6.01 18.37
N ALA A 149 6.39 5.66 17.60
CA ALA A 149 5.80 4.33 17.57
C ALA A 149 6.74 3.24 17.01
N VAL A 150 7.55 3.57 15.99
CA VAL A 150 8.49 2.59 15.40
C VAL A 150 9.78 2.40 16.20
N GLY A 151 9.94 3.13 17.31
CA GLY A 151 11.04 2.92 18.25
C GLY A 151 12.42 3.06 17.62
N ILE A 152 12.64 4.08 16.77
CA ILE A 152 13.99 4.43 16.30
C ILE A 152 14.77 4.95 17.50
N LYS A 153 15.33 4.04 18.31
CA LYS A 153 16.21 4.38 19.41
C LYS A 153 17.44 5.07 18.84
N SER A 154 17.66 6.29 19.31
CA SER A 154 18.81 7.19 19.49
C SER A 154 20.25 6.76 19.15
N GLY A 155 20.49 5.69 18.39
CA GLY A 155 21.82 5.21 17.97
C GLY A 155 22.21 5.63 16.56
N MET A 156 21.35 6.35 15.82
CA MET A 156 21.74 6.99 14.56
C MET A 156 22.29 8.38 14.85
N GLN A 157 23.59 8.57 14.65
CA GLN A 157 24.18 9.90 14.53
C GLN A 157 23.54 10.63 13.34
N HIS A 158 23.17 11.90 13.59
CA HIS A 158 22.62 12.90 12.67
C HIS A 158 21.14 12.77 12.29
N GLY A 159 20.27 13.29 13.18
CA GLY A 159 18.91 13.72 12.86
C GLY A 159 17.90 13.49 13.98
N THR A 160 17.11 14.50 14.32
CA THR A 160 15.90 14.33 15.15
C THR A 160 14.95 13.34 14.45
N ILE A 161 14.29 12.45 15.19
CA ILE A 161 13.54 11.30 14.64
C ILE A 161 12.44 11.73 13.63
N ASP A 162 11.90 12.94 13.78
CA ASP A 162 10.96 13.55 12.83
C ASP A 162 11.59 13.87 11.47
N ALA A 163 12.89 14.20 11.43
CA ALA A 163 13.63 14.47 10.20
C ALA A 163 13.73 13.21 9.32
N ILE A 164 13.84 12.02 9.92
CA ILE A 164 13.89 10.75 9.18
C ILE A 164 12.58 10.49 8.44
N VAL A 165 11.43 10.70 9.11
CA VAL A 165 10.12 10.51 8.47
C VAL A 165 9.89 11.55 7.37
N LYS A 166 10.37 12.79 7.56
CA LYS A 166 10.35 13.82 6.51
C LYS A 166 11.17 13.39 5.28
N GLU A 167 12.35 12.81 5.48
CA GLU A 167 13.16 12.26 4.38
C GLU A 167 12.48 11.08 3.67
N TRP A 168 11.82 10.19 4.42
CA TRP A 168 11.04 9.09 3.85
C TRP A 168 9.91 9.58 2.95
N GLU A 169 9.29 10.71 3.28
CA GLU A 169 8.22 11.33 2.48
C GLU A 169 8.74 12.28 1.38
N ASN A 170 10.01 12.66 1.38
CA ASN A 170 10.59 13.57 0.39
C ASN A 170 11.00 12.82 -0.89
N PRO A 171 10.39 13.11 -2.06
CA PRO A 171 10.74 12.47 -3.33
C PRO A 171 12.21 12.65 -3.76
N GLY A 172 12.85 13.76 -3.33
CA GLY A 172 14.26 14.05 -3.63
C GLY A 172 15.25 13.41 -2.66
N SER A 173 14.79 12.81 -1.56
CA SER A 173 15.68 12.12 -0.63
C SER A 173 16.03 10.72 -1.15
N PRO A 174 17.31 10.32 -1.15
CA PRO A 174 17.72 8.96 -1.51
C PRO A 174 17.40 7.94 -0.40
N ARG A 175 16.97 8.40 0.79
CA ARG A 175 16.73 7.51 1.93
C ARG A 175 15.50 6.63 1.68
N GLU A 176 15.70 5.32 1.69
CA GLU A 176 14.61 4.35 1.57
C GLU A 176 13.86 4.14 2.89
N ILE A 177 12.58 3.77 2.78
CA ILE A 177 11.75 3.41 3.94
C ILE A 177 12.03 1.95 4.31
N PRO A 178 12.45 1.64 5.55
CA PRO A 178 12.71 0.26 5.95
C PRO A 178 11.46 -0.62 5.87
N GLU A 179 11.63 -1.89 5.48
CA GLU A 179 10.54 -2.85 5.30
C GLU A 179 9.66 -3.00 6.55
N LYS A 180 10.28 -3.12 7.73
CA LYS A 180 9.58 -3.21 9.01
C LYS A 180 8.61 -2.05 9.28
N VAL A 181 8.87 -0.87 8.71
CA VAL A 181 8.00 0.31 8.85
C VAL A 181 6.78 0.16 7.93
N TRP A 182 6.96 -0.38 6.72
CA TRP A 182 5.85 -0.74 5.84
C TRP A 182 4.96 -1.80 6.49
N GLU A 183 5.56 -2.89 6.99
CA GLU A 183 4.85 -3.97 7.68
C GLU A 183 4.05 -3.45 8.86
N PHE A 184 4.67 -2.60 9.69
CA PHE A 184 4.00 -1.94 10.82
C PHE A 184 2.75 -1.16 10.37
N LEU A 185 2.87 -0.31 9.34
CA LEU A 185 1.75 0.49 8.86
C LEU A 185 0.66 -0.37 8.19
N PHE A 186 1.02 -1.44 7.47
CA PHE A 186 0.04 -2.36 6.91
C PHE A 186 -0.69 -3.17 7.99
N ALA A 187 0.03 -3.63 9.00
CA ALA A 187 -0.55 -4.32 10.15
C ALA A 187 -1.51 -3.39 10.91
N MET A 188 -1.13 -2.12 11.12
CA MET A 188 -1.99 -1.11 11.73
C MET A 188 -3.27 -0.89 10.90
N ARG A 189 -3.13 -0.71 9.57
CA ARG A 189 -4.28 -0.54 8.68
C ARG A 189 -5.22 -1.73 8.72
N LYS A 190 -4.68 -2.96 8.75
CA LYS A 190 -5.47 -4.19 8.86
C LYS A 190 -6.24 -4.20 10.18
N ARG A 191 -5.54 -3.98 11.30
CA ARG A 191 -6.15 -3.93 12.63
C ARG A 191 -7.26 -2.89 12.72
N GLN A 192 -7.03 -1.67 12.26
CA GLN A 192 -8.06 -0.62 12.27
C GLN A 192 -9.31 -1.01 11.49
N ARG A 193 -9.17 -1.69 10.34
CA ARG A 193 -10.32 -2.16 9.56
C ARG A 193 -11.05 -3.30 10.25
N ASP A 194 -10.31 -4.26 10.80
CA ASP A 194 -10.87 -5.40 11.51
C ASP A 194 -11.63 -4.92 12.77
N ASP A 195 -11.05 -4.00 13.52
CA ASP A 195 -11.66 -3.41 14.71
C ASP A 195 -12.88 -2.56 14.33
N ALA A 196 -12.76 -1.68 13.32
CA ALA A 196 -13.89 -0.88 12.84
C ALA A 196 -15.07 -1.74 12.39
N ALA A 197 -14.82 -2.85 11.69
CA ALA A 197 -15.87 -3.77 11.30
C ALA A 197 -16.60 -4.37 12.51
N LYS A 198 -15.86 -4.80 13.54
CA LYS A 198 -16.46 -5.31 14.79
C LYS A 198 -17.28 -4.23 15.50
N TYR A 199 -16.78 -3.01 15.56
CA TYR A 199 -17.51 -1.88 16.16
C TYR A 199 -18.83 -1.58 15.46
N VAL A 200 -18.81 -1.57 14.12
CA VAL A 200 -20.02 -1.32 13.34
C VAL A 200 -21.07 -2.37 13.66
N GLU A 201 -20.69 -3.66 13.67
CA GLU A 201 -21.64 -4.73 14.00
C GLU A 201 -22.17 -4.62 15.45
N ALA A 202 -21.31 -4.28 16.41
CA ALA A 202 -21.70 -4.04 17.80
C ALA A 202 -22.79 -2.95 17.90
N LEU A 203 -22.55 -1.82 17.24
CA LEU A 203 -23.41 -0.65 17.30
C LEU A 203 -24.74 -0.90 16.58
N VAL A 204 -24.71 -1.58 15.44
CA VAL A 204 -25.93 -2.00 14.73
C VAL A 204 -26.79 -2.93 15.60
N GLN A 205 -26.17 -3.82 16.38
CA GLN A 205 -26.89 -4.71 17.30
C GLN A 205 -27.48 -3.96 18.51
N MET A 206 -26.84 -2.90 18.99
CA MET A 206 -27.33 -2.11 20.12
C MET A 206 -28.36 -1.05 19.73
N HIS A 207 -28.25 -0.51 18.51
CA HIS A 207 -29.11 0.53 17.99
C HIS A 207 -30.06 -0.04 16.93
N HIS A 208 -31.16 -0.66 17.37
CA HIS A 208 -32.20 -1.15 16.47
C HIS A 208 -33.05 -0.04 15.87
N ASP A 209 -33.12 1.13 16.54
CA ASP A 209 -33.78 2.31 16.01
C ASP A 209 -32.83 3.11 15.12
N VAL A 210 -33.06 3.01 13.80
CA VAL A 210 -32.26 3.71 12.78
C VAL A 210 -32.56 5.21 12.70
N SER A 211 -33.60 5.71 13.37
CA SER A 211 -33.98 7.12 13.35
C SER A 211 -33.17 7.98 14.33
N ALA A 212 -32.63 7.38 15.39
CA ALA A 212 -31.73 8.05 16.32
C ALA A 212 -30.28 8.03 15.82
N PRO A 213 -29.55 9.16 15.88
CA PRO A 213 -28.15 9.18 15.49
C PRO A 213 -27.29 8.40 16.48
N ILE A 214 -26.35 7.61 15.96
CA ILE A 214 -25.30 6.97 16.75
C ILE A 214 -24.19 7.99 17.00
N GLU A 215 -23.87 8.22 18.27
CA GLU A 215 -22.83 9.15 18.67
C GLU A 215 -21.46 8.45 18.73
N LEU A 216 -20.48 9.01 18.04
CA LEU A 216 -19.10 8.53 18.05
C LEU A 216 -18.20 9.57 18.72
N THR A 217 -17.55 9.18 19.83
CA THR A 217 -16.57 10.03 20.51
C THR A 217 -15.37 10.29 19.59
N TYR A 218 -15.02 11.57 19.45
CA TYR A 218 -13.93 12.03 18.58
C TYR A 218 -13.02 12.97 19.36
N TYR A 219 -11.71 12.83 19.21
CA TYR A 219 -10.75 13.57 20.04
C TYR A 219 -10.06 14.68 19.25
N ARG A 220 -9.81 15.83 19.90
CA ARG A 220 -9.05 16.92 19.27
C ARG A 220 -7.56 16.85 19.54
N THR A 221 -7.19 16.31 20.69
CA THR A 221 -5.83 16.37 21.20
C THR A 221 -5.47 15.09 21.94
N GLN A 222 -4.17 14.80 21.99
CA GLN A 222 -3.64 13.66 22.71
C GLN A 222 -3.99 13.70 24.22
N PRO A 223 -3.88 14.84 24.94
CA PRO A 223 -4.29 14.90 26.35
C PRO A 223 -5.78 14.64 26.57
N GLN A 224 -6.65 15.06 25.64
CA GLN A 224 -8.08 14.77 25.72
C GLN A 224 -8.33 13.26 25.58
N TYR A 225 -7.69 12.62 24.58
CA TYR A 225 -7.76 11.18 24.41
C TYR A 225 -7.26 10.43 25.64
N GLU A 226 -6.11 10.79 26.18
CA GLU A 226 -5.54 10.15 27.38
C GLU A 226 -6.45 10.28 28.61
N LYS A 227 -7.10 11.44 28.76
CA LYS A 227 -8.01 11.71 29.87
C LYS A 227 -9.30 10.89 29.78
N TYR A 228 -9.89 10.80 28.59
CA TYR A 228 -11.27 10.32 28.43
C TYR A 228 -11.38 8.92 27.86
N SER A 229 -10.44 8.45 27.02
CA SER A 229 -10.58 7.15 26.34
C SER A 229 -10.25 5.94 27.22
N LYS A 230 -9.55 6.16 28.35
CA LYS A 230 -8.92 5.11 29.19
C LYS A 230 -8.02 4.14 28.41
N ARG A 231 -7.62 4.48 27.18
CA ARG A 231 -6.81 3.65 26.29
C ARG A 231 -5.42 4.24 26.12
N SER A 232 -4.44 3.36 25.97
CA SER A 232 -3.13 3.76 25.49
C SER A 232 -3.15 3.98 23.97
N GLY A 233 -2.17 4.72 23.47
CA GLY A 233 -1.98 4.96 22.03
C GLY A 233 -2.13 6.42 21.63
N ASP A 234 -2.22 6.63 20.32
CA ASP A 234 -2.27 7.95 19.69
C ASP A 234 -3.70 8.30 19.28
N CYS A 235 -4.16 9.51 19.64
CA CYS A 235 -5.50 10.00 19.33
C CYS A 235 -5.80 9.98 17.82
N GLY A 236 -4.84 10.35 16.97
CA GLY A 236 -5.04 10.37 15.52
C GLY A 236 -5.27 8.98 14.94
N VAL A 237 -4.58 7.97 15.51
CA VAL A 237 -4.76 6.55 15.14
C VAL A 237 -6.12 6.03 15.56
N TYR A 238 -6.59 6.40 16.75
CA TYR A 238 -7.93 6.07 17.23
C TYR A 238 -9.00 6.73 16.36
N ASP A 239 -8.90 8.04 16.15
CA ASP A 239 -9.85 8.82 15.33
C ASP A 239 -9.89 8.33 13.87
N ALA A 240 -8.77 7.84 13.34
CA ALA A 240 -8.75 7.20 12.02
C ALA A 240 -9.59 5.93 11.95
N MET A 241 -9.60 5.15 13.01
CA MET A 241 -10.48 3.98 13.13
C MET A 241 -11.94 4.43 13.30
N ILE A 242 -12.22 5.43 14.14
CA ILE A 242 -13.57 5.97 14.34
C ILE A 242 -14.18 6.51 13.04
N ARG A 243 -13.40 7.14 12.17
CA ARG A 243 -13.87 7.51 10.81
C ARG A 243 -14.30 6.30 9.98
N LEU A 244 -13.60 5.16 10.08
CA LEU A 244 -14.00 3.92 9.40
C LEU A 244 -15.29 3.33 9.99
N VAL A 245 -15.51 3.49 11.31
CA VAL A 245 -16.76 3.09 11.97
C VAL A 245 -17.92 3.94 11.46
N GLY A 246 -17.76 5.27 11.46
CA GLY A 246 -18.75 6.19 10.92
C GLY A 246 -19.11 5.87 9.47
N ASP A 247 -18.11 5.75 8.58
CA ASP A 247 -18.32 5.33 7.19
C ASP A 247 -19.08 4.00 7.08
N GLY A 248 -18.84 3.06 8.00
CA GLY A 248 -19.47 1.75 8.03
C GLY A 248 -20.93 1.77 8.48
N LEU A 249 -21.27 2.66 9.43
CA LEU A 249 -22.62 2.90 9.92
C LEU A 249 -23.46 3.67 8.90
N GLU A 250 -22.90 4.74 8.32
CA GLU A 250 -23.56 5.52 7.27
C GLU A 250 -23.93 4.67 6.06
N LYS A 251 -23.05 3.74 5.64
CA LYS A 251 -23.33 2.76 4.58
C LYS A 251 -24.48 1.80 4.90
N ARG A 252 -24.81 1.61 6.17
CA ARG A 252 -25.93 0.79 6.64
C ARG A 252 -27.20 1.63 6.88
N GLY A 253 -27.16 2.93 6.60
CA GLY A 253 -28.31 3.84 6.70
C GLY A 253 -28.47 4.50 8.07
N TYR A 254 -27.51 4.34 8.99
CA TYR A 254 -27.54 5.01 10.28
C TYR A 254 -27.09 6.47 10.16
N ALA A 255 -27.80 7.37 10.85
CA ALA A 255 -27.28 8.71 11.10
C ALA A 255 -26.12 8.62 12.13
N VAL A 256 -25.02 9.32 11.86
CA VAL A 256 -23.85 9.35 12.75
C VAL A 256 -23.59 10.79 13.19
N ARG A 257 -23.33 10.98 14.49
CA ARG A 257 -22.91 12.27 15.06
C ARG A 257 -21.57 12.10 15.76
N TYR A 258 -20.57 12.90 15.37
CA TYR A 258 -19.30 12.95 16.09
C TYR A 258 -19.39 13.94 17.24
N VAL A 259 -18.99 13.51 18.44
CA VAL A 259 -19.12 14.29 19.67
C VAL A 259 -17.78 14.46 20.37
N TYR A 260 -17.54 15.65 20.92
CA TYR A 260 -16.37 15.88 21.77
C TYR A 260 -16.70 15.55 23.23
N PRO A 261 -15.81 14.85 23.95
CA PRO A 261 -16.13 14.33 25.28
C PRO A 261 -16.40 15.38 26.37
N GLU A 262 -16.01 16.64 26.14
CA GLU A 262 -16.16 17.74 27.10
C GLU A 262 -17.47 18.52 26.97
N LYS A 263 -18.15 18.46 25.81
CA LYS A 263 -19.31 19.31 25.50
C LYS A 263 -20.61 18.55 25.38
N ASP A 264 -20.55 17.29 24.94
CA ASP A 264 -21.69 16.63 24.32
C ASP A 264 -21.95 15.22 24.86
N ILE A 265 -21.31 14.77 25.95
CA ILE A 265 -21.66 13.48 26.60
C ILE A 265 -22.67 13.76 27.71
N PRO A 266 -23.96 13.41 27.56
CA PRO A 266 -24.87 13.36 28.69
C PRO A 266 -24.36 12.32 29.67
N GLU A 267 -24.34 12.63 30.97
CA GLU A 267 -23.92 11.73 32.07
C GLU A 267 -24.63 10.35 32.10
N ALA A 268 -25.59 10.09 31.21
CA ALA A 268 -26.48 8.94 31.22
C ALA A 268 -26.55 8.14 29.90
N THR A 269 -25.67 8.40 28.92
CA THR A 269 -25.61 7.56 27.71
C THR A 269 -24.53 6.51 27.92
N GLU A 270 -24.89 5.22 27.91
CA GLU A 270 -23.92 4.12 27.95
C GLU A 270 -22.85 4.42 26.91
N THR A 271 -21.64 4.69 27.40
CA THR A 271 -20.56 5.13 26.56
C THR A 271 -20.20 3.99 25.61
N MET A 272 -19.71 4.32 24.41
CA MET A 272 -19.12 3.37 23.46
C MET A 272 -18.17 2.37 24.15
N GLU A 273 -17.52 2.78 25.23
CA GLU A 273 -16.59 1.99 26.04
C GLU A 273 -17.29 0.93 26.91
N GLU A 274 -18.40 1.26 27.55
CA GLU A 274 -19.21 0.32 28.35
C GLU A 274 -19.84 -0.76 27.45
N ALA A 275 -20.31 -0.36 26.27
CA ALA A 275 -20.80 -1.25 25.23
C ALA A 275 -19.74 -2.29 24.79
N MET A 276 -18.49 -1.85 24.61
CA MET A 276 -17.38 -2.72 24.22
C MET A 276 -16.95 -3.69 25.32
N GLU A 277 -16.82 -3.22 26.57
CA GLU A 277 -16.41 -4.07 27.70
C GLU A 277 -17.40 -5.22 27.91
N ARG A 278 -18.68 -5.00 27.60
CA ARG A 278 -19.72 -6.02 27.70
C ARG A 278 -19.60 -7.11 26.63
N MET A 279 -19.17 -6.77 25.42
CA MET A 279 -19.00 -7.75 24.33
C MET A 279 -17.62 -8.44 24.33
N GLY A 280 -16.67 -7.93 25.13
CA GLY A 280 -15.36 -8.55 25.35
C GLY A 280 -15.34 -9.67 26.40
N ARG A 281 -16.51 -10.04 26.96
CA ARG A 281 -16.71 -11.18 27.88
C ARG A 281 -17.45 -12.33 27.21
#